data_AF-A0A496RD94-F1
#
_entry.id   AF-A0A496RD94-F1
#
_cell.length_a   1.000
_cell.length_b   1.000
_cell.length_c   1.000
_cell.angle_alpha   90.00
_cell.angle_beta   90.00
_cell.angle_gamma   90.00
#
_symmetry.space_group_name_H-M   'P 1'
#
loop_
_entity.id
_entity.type
_entity.pdbx_description
1 polymer ?
#
loop_
_entity_poly.entity_id
_entity_poly.type
_entity_poly.pdbx_seq_one_letter_code
_entity_poly.pdbx_strand_id
1 'polypeptide(L)' 'MDKEFTNGSWYEIILPYGKKFTAQYVLGGSSGREEWFYFSDGSGKLVKDIVPFAVEINKRDNPHLERSIIDFLDDEEDV' A
#
# COMPACT_ATOMS: atom_id res chain seq x y z
N MET A 1 -7.55 16.66 -8.95
CA MET A 1 -7.03 16.02 -7.73
C MET A 1 -5.92 15.10 -8.19
N ASP A 2 -4.75 15.67 -8.37
CA ASP A 2 -3.54 14.98 -8.82
C ASP A 2 -2.91 14.32 -7.59
N LYS A 3 -3.50 13.20 -7.15
CA LYS A 3 -2.87 12.38 -6.10
C LYS A 3 -1.69 11.69 -6.74
N GLU A 4 -0.49 12.21 -6.48
CA GLU A 4 0.76 11.54 -6.85
C GLU A 4 0.89 10.24 -6.06
N PHE A 5 0.70 9.11 -6.74
CA PHE A 5 0.96 7.80 -6.19
C PHE A 5 2.43 7.44 -6.37
N THR A 6 3.08 6.98 -5.31
CA THR A 6 4.48 6.55 -5.31
C THR A 6 4.53 5.06 -5.62
N ASN A 7 5.24 4.68 -6.69
CA ASN A 7 5.48 3.27 -7.04
C ASN A 7 6.06 2.49 -5.83
N GLY A 8 5.45 1.34 -5.52
CA GLY A 8 5.85 0.48 -4.41
C GLY A 8 5.30 0.89 -3.04
N SER A 9 4.64 2.05 -2.92
CA SER A 9 4.03 2.50 -1.66
C SER A 9 2.66 1.87 -1.44
N TRP A 10 2.30 1.73 -0.15
CA TRP A 10 1.01 1.20 0.27
C TRP A 10 0.02 2.34 0.52
N TYR A 11 -1.24 2.06 0.18
CA TYR A 11 -2.34 3.00 0.31
C TYR A 11 -3.53 2.31 0.96
N GLU A 12 -4.16 3.00 1.91
CA GLU A 12 -5.45 2.64 2.46
C GLU A 12 -6.55 3.32 1.63
N ILE A 13 -7.38 2.50 0.98
CA ILE A 13 -8.51 2.90 0.15
C ILE A 13 -9.78 2.68 0.95
N ILE A 14 -10.53 3.76 1.18
CA ILE A 14 -11.81 3.76 1.90
C ILE A 14 -12.92 3.86 0.86
N LEU A 15 -13.74 2.82 0.74
CA LEU A 15 -14.92 2.78 -0.13
C LEU A 15 -16.15 3.36 0.61
N PRO A 16 -17.22 3.72 -0.13
CA PRO A 16 -18.49 4.04 0.49
C PRO A 16 -18.95 2.84 1.33
N TYR A 17 -19.73 3.10 2.38
CA TYR A 17 -20.17 2.11 3.37
C TYR A 17 -19.08 1.65 4.38
N GLY A 18 -17.97 2.39 4.49
CA GLY A 18 -16.96 2.18 5.55
C GLY A 18 -16.04 0.98 5.34
N LYS A 19 -16.06 0.37 4.15
CA LYS A 19 -15.10 -0.69 3.82
C LYS A 19 -13.73 -0.09 3.55
N LYS A 20 -12.71 -0.63 4.21
CA LYS A 20 -11.31 -0.22 4.05
C LYS A 20 -10.51 -1.36 3.42
N PHE A 21 -9.72 -1.02 2.41
CA PHE A 21 -8.82 -1.95 1.74
C PHE A 21 -7.41 -1.38 1.73
N THR A 22 -6.42 -2.24 1.87
CA THR A 22 -5.02 -1.86 1.76
C THR A 22 -4.47 -2.42 0.46
N ALA A 23 -3.87 -1.55 -0.35
CA ALA A 23 -3.29 -1.93 -1.63
C ALA A 23 -1.96 -1.24 -1.86
N GLN A 24 -1.02 -1.99 -2.45
CA GLN A 24 0.22 -1.45 -2.96
C GLN A 24 -0.01 -0.85 -4.34
N TYR A 25 0.43 0.39 -4.52
CA TYR A 25 0.45 1.00 -5.84
C TYR A 25 1.68 0.51 -6.61
N VAL A 26 1.44 -0.07 -7.79
CA VAL A 26 2.48 -0.54 -8.70
C VAL A 26 2.18 0.01 -10.08
N LEU A 27 3.16 0.71 -10.61
CA LEU A 27 3.14 1.20 -11.98
C LEU A 27 3.64 0.06 -12.87
N GLY A 28 2.68 -0.60 -13.54
CA GLY A 28 2.87 -1.81 -14.31
C GLY A 28 2.68 -1.58 -15.82
N GLY A 29 3.08 -2.59 -16.60
CA GLY A 29 3.02 -2.57 -18.05
C GLY A 29 4.37 -2.24 -18.68
N SER A 30 4.64 -2.84 -19.84
CA SER A 30 5.92 -2.73 -20.56
C SER A 30 6.29 -1.30 -21.00
N SER A 31 5.40 -0.33 -20.79
CA SER A 31 5.59 1.09 -21.10
C SER A 31 5.38 2.03 -19.91
N GLY A 32 5.15 1.52 -18.68
CA GLY A 32 4.95 2.35 -17.49
C GLY A 32 3.74 3.30 -17.62
N ARG A 33 2.65 2.83 -18.23
CA ARG A 33 1.42 3.63 -18.44
C ARG A 33 0.21 3.11 -17.67
N GLU A 34 0.31 1.93 -17.04
CA GLU A 34 -0.83 1.32 -16.35
C GLU A 34 -0.59 1.30 -14.85
N GLU A 35 -1.49 1.95 -14.14
CA GLU A 35 -1.43 2.08 -12.70
C GLU A 35 -2.28 0.98 -12.06
N TRP A 36 -1.67 0.15 -11.23
CA TRP A 36 -2.30 -1.00 -10.58
C TRP A 36 -2.26 -0.86 -9.06
N PHE A 37 -3.37 -1.21 -8.42
CA PHE A 37 -3.45 -1.46 -6.98
C PHE A 37 -3.46 -2.96 -6.74
N TYR A 38 -2.44 -3.45 -6.02
CA TYR A 38 -2.33 -4.83 -5.57
C TYR A 38 -2.76 -4.94 -4.12
N PHE A 39 -3.87 -5.64 -3.87
CA PHE A 39 -4.43 -5.84 -2.55
C PHE A 39 -3.70 -6.94 -1.79
N SER A 40 -3.77 -6.92 -0.46
CA SER A 40 -3.17 -7.95 0.41
C SER A 40 -3.72 -9.37 0.17
N ASP A 41 -4.89 -9.48 -0.47
CA ASP A 41 -5.49 -10.74 -0.91
C ASP A 41 -4.80 -11.35 -2.14
N GLY A 42 -3.83 -10.65 -2.74
CA GLY A 42 -3.15 -11.06 -3.98
C GLY A 42 -3.89 -10.64 -5.26
N SER A 43 -5.09 -10.08 -5.12
CA SER A 43 -5.86 -9.51 -6.23
C SER A 43 -5.24 -8.18 -6.71
N GLY A 44 -5.17 -7.96 -8.02
CA GLY A 44 -4.71 -6.71 -8.64
C GLY A 44 -5.83 -6.01 -9.42
N LYS A 45 -6.02 -4.71 -9.23
CA LYS A 45 -7.06 -3.93 -9.91
C LYS A 45 -6.51 -2.59 -10.39
N LEU A 46 -6.97 -2.12 -11.55
CA LEU A 46 -6.50 -0.84 -12.09
C LEU A 46 -6.91 0.32 -11.18
N VAL A 47 -6.00 1.27 -10.97
CA VAL A 47 -6.22 2.45 -10.12
C VAL A 47 -7.43 3.25 -10.60
N LYS A 48 -7.57 3.44 -11.91
CA LYS A 48 -8.73 4.13 -12.53
C LYS A 48 -10.08 3.45 -12.26
N ASP A 49 -10.07 2.17 -11.89
CA ASP A 49 -11.26 1.37 -11.60
C ASP A 49 -11.63 1.40 -10.11
N ILE A 50 -10.72 1.91 -9.26
CA ILE A 50 -10.87 2.00 -7.80
C ILE A 50 -11.10 3.45 -7.38
N VAL A 51 -10.24 4.38 -7.83
CA VAL A 51 -10.27 5.81 -7.49
C VAL A 51 -11.67 6.44 -7.61
N PRO A 52 -12.49 6.20 -8.66
CA PRO A 52 -13.82 6.79 -8.76
C PRO A 52 -14.80 6.27 -7.71
N PHE A 53 -14.55 5.09 -7.13
CA PHE A 53 -15.38 4.51 -6.07
C PHE A 53 -14.77 4.73 -4.68
N ALA A 54 -13.52 5.17 -4.59
CA ALA A 54 -12.89 5.48 -3.33
C ALA A 54 -13.40 6.83 -2.80
N VAL A 55 -13.90 6.81 -1.57
CA VAL A 55 -14.23 8.03 -0.82
C VAL A 55 -12.93 8.71 -0.38
N GLU A 56 -11.98 7.92 0.09
CA GLU A 56 -10.70 8.43 0.58
C GLU A 56 -9.57 7.45 0.25
N ILE A 57 -8.39 8.00 -0.01
CA ILE A 57 -7.18 7.21 -0.26
C ILE A 57 -6.05 7.88 0.49
N ASN A 58 -5.50 7.19 1.49
CA ASN A 58 -4.44 7.68 2.36
C ASN A 58 -3.18 6.85 2.12
N LYS A 59 -2.03 7.51 1.99
CA LYS A 59 -0.74 6.81 2.00
C LYS A 59 -0.55 6.19 3.37
N ARG A 60 -0.15 4.92 3.42
CA ARG A 60 0.12 4.20 4.67
C ARG A 60 1.49 3.56 4.58
N ASP A 61 2.15 3.45 5.73
CA ASP A 61 3.31 2.59 5.87
C ASP A 61 2.98 1.14 5.54
N ASN A 62 3.96 0.44 4.98
CA ASN A 62 3.82 -0.94 4.56
C ASN A 62 3.38 -1.79 5.77
N PRO A 63 2.21 -2.45 5.75
CA PRO A 63 1.73 -3.26 6.87
C PRO A 63 2.67 -4.46 7.16
N HIS A 64 3.56 -4.81 6.22
CA HIS A 64 4.59 -5.84 6.45
C HIS A 64 5.84 -5.33 7.17
N LEU A 65 6.07 -4.02 7.27
CA LEU A 65 7.26 -3.47 7.93
C LEU A 65 7.10 -3.39 9.46
N GLU A 66 5.87 -3.46 9.99
CA GLU A 66 5.60 -3.42 11.43
C GLU A 66 6.11 -4.67 12.19
N ARG A 67 6.75 -5.63 11.51
CA ARG A 67 7.48 -6.74 12.16
C ARG A 67 8.98 -6.49 12.35
N SER A 68 9.51 -5.33 11.95
CA SER A 68 10.95 -5.06 12.03
C SER A 68 11.29 -3.98 13.05
N ILE A 69 10.66 -4.01 14.23
CA ILE A 69 11.08 -3.17 15.35
C ILE A 69 11.16 -4.06 16.60
N ILE A 70 12.36 -4.08 17.19
CA ILE A 70 12.87 -4.84 18.35
C ILE A 70 13.57 -6.17 18.00
N ASP A 71 14.69 -6.07 17.27
CA ASP A 71 15.92 -6.81 17.66
C ASP A 71 16.80 -5.79 18.42
N PHE A 72 16.28 -5.34 19.57
CA PHE A 72 17.01 -4.52 20.54
C PHE A 72 17.02 -5.29 21.86
N LEU A 73 17.85 -6.32 21.89
CA LEU A 73 18.50 -6.88 23.07
C LEU A 73 19.88 -7.24 22.52
N ASP A 74 20.83 -6.31 22.38
CA ASP A 74 21.62 -5.79 23.50
C ASP A 74 21.70 -6.81 24.64
N ASP A 75 22.39 -7.91 24.35
CA ASP A 75 22.95 -8.78 25.36
C ASP A 75 24.47 -8.68 25.20
N GLU A 76 25.00 -7.51 25.57
CA GLU A 76 26.35 -7.44 26.14
C GLU A 76 26.31 -8.11 27.52
N GLU A 77 26.23 -9.45 27.58
CA GLU A 77 26.74 -10.18 28.74
C GLU A 77 28.21 -10.52 28.47
N ASP A 78 29.08 -9.71 29.10
CA ASP A 78 30.47 -10.01 29.45
C ASP A 78 30.67 -11.52 29.74
N VAL A 79 31.48 -12.21 28.92
CA VAL A 79 32.11 -13.51 29.27
C VAL A 79 33.59 -13.55 28.95
#